data_AF-A0AAF0ZIS4-F1
#
_entry.id   AF-A0AAF0ZIS4-F1
#
_cell.length_a   1.000
_cell.length_b   1.000
_cell.length_c   1.000
_cell.angle_alpha   90.00
_cell.angle_beta   90.00
_cell.angle_gamma   90.00
#
_symmetry.space_group_name_H-M   'P 1'
#
loop_
_entity.id
_entity.type
_entity.pdbx_description
1 polymer ?
#
loop_
_entity_poly.entity_id
_entity_poly.type
_entity_poly.pdbx_seq_one_letter_code
_entity_poly.pdbx_strand_id
1 'polypeptide(L)'
;MGMKGKLIASMEVKCGGHLLFDIFHTNNHHVPNISPRNINNFEIHEGEIIKAGSIVSWKYNEGGQQMYMNYLVEAADPENKSITWKLIEGDLLELYNYFNVATSCDHQWTTWTYEYEKKSEDTPEPSFT
;
A
#
# COMPACT_ATOMS: atom_id res chain seq x y z
N MET A 1 14.29 -17.27 11.85
CA MET A 1 14.05 -16.80 10.46
C MET A 1 14.84 -15.52 10.27
N GLY A 2 15.11 -15.09 9.03
CA GLY A 2 15.86 -13.85 8.80
C GLY A 2 15.04 -12.60 9.19
N MET A 3 15.75 -11.49 9.45
CA MET A 3 15.12 -10.19 9.73
C MET A 3 14.46 -9.56 8.50
N LYS A 4 14.95 -9.92 7.30
CA LYS A 4 14.42 -9.44 6.02
C LYS A 4 13.45 -10.46 5.43
N GLY A 5 12.33 -9.96 4.93
CA GLY A 5 11.29 -10.78 4.35
C GLY A 5 10.67 -10.14 3.11
N LYS A 6 10.07 -10.98 2.29
CA LYS A 6 9.25 -10.59 1.15
C LYS A 6 8.00 -11.44 1.13
N LEU A 7 6.84 -10.79 1.19
CA LEU A 7 5.53 -11.42 1.13
C LEU A 7 4.80 -10.96 -0.13
N ILE A 8 4.27 -11.92 -0.89
CA ILE A 8 3.57 -11.64 -2.16
C ILE A 8 2.20 -12.33 -2.10
N ALA A 9 1.14 -11.58 -2.37
CA ALA A 9 -0.19 -12.13 -2.61
C ALA A 9 -0.74 -11.61 -3.93
N SER A 10 -1.28 -12.53 -4.72
CA SER A 10 -1.97 -12.24 -5.96
C SER A 10 -3.41 -12.75 -5.85
N MET A 11 -4.36 -11.88 -6.15
CA MET A 11 -5.79 -12.19 -6.05
C MET A 11 -6.49 -11.86 -7.35
N GLU A 12 -7.38 -12.74 -7.77
CA GLU A 12 -8.29 -12.47 -8.88
C GLU A 12 -9.38 -11.50 -8.44
N VAL A 13 -9.61 -10.46 -9.24
CA VAL A 13 -10.61 -9.43 -9.03
C VAL A 13 -11.57 -9.42 -10.21
N LYS A 14 -12.85 -9.69 -9.94
CA LYS A 14 -13.89 -9.85 -10.96
C LYS A 14 -14.15 -8.59 -11.79
N CYS A 15 -13.85 -7.43 -11.24
CA CYS A 15 -13.98 -6.14 -11.92
C CYS A 15 -12.82 -5.86 -12.89
N GLY A 16 -11.75 -6.66 -12.85
CA GLY A 16 -10.51 -6.43 -13.59
C GLY A 16 -9.50 -5.61 -12.77
N GLY A 17 -8.23 -6.02 -12.79
CA GLY A 17 -7.17 -5.40 -11.98
C GLY A 17 -6.93 -3.93 -12.34
N HIS A 18 -7.13 -3.57 -13.60
CA HIS A 18 -7.00 -2.18 -14.06
C HIS A 18 -7.87 -1.19 -13.27
N LEU A 19 -9.08 -1.58 -12.85
CA LEU A 19 -9.93 -0.69 -12.05
C LEU A 19 -9.37 -0.42 -10.66
N LEU A 20 -8.67 -1.39 -10.05
CA LEU A 20 -7.98 -1.16 -8.78
C LEU A 20 -6.80 -0.19 -8.95
N PHE A 21 -6.04 -0.33 -10.04
CA PHE A 21 -5.00 0.65 -10.38
C PHE A 21 -5.59 2.05 -10.54
N ASP A 22 -6.68 2.20 -11.30
CA ASP A 22 -7.34 3.49 -11.52
C ASP A 22 -7.89 4.09 -10.22
N ILE A 23 -8.43 3.27 -9.32
CA ILE A 23 -8.89 3.70 -7.98
C ILE A 23 -7.75 4.36 -7.21
N PHE A 24 -6.57 3.76 -7.15
CA PHE A 24 -5.45 4.38 -6.43
C PHE A 24 -4.85 5.55 -7.20
N HIS A 25 -4.74 5.45 -8.53
CA HIS A 25 -3.96 6.38 -9.34
C HIS A 25 -4.71 7.68 -9.65
N THR A 26 -5.99 7.59 -10.06
CA THR A 26 -6.79 8.73 -10.54
C THR A 26 -8.06 8.98 -9.72
N ASN A 27 -8.64 7.95 -9.11
CA ASN A 27 -9.91 8.03 -8.38
C ASN A 27 -9.73 7.87 -6.85
N ASN A 28 -8.60 8.35 -6.32
CA ASN A 28 -8.16 8.11 -4.95
C ASN A 28 -9.16 8.56 -3.86
N HIS A 29 -9.93 9.61 -4.13
CA HIS A 29 -10.98 10.11 -3.24
C HIS A 29 -12.11 9.09 -2.99
N HIS A 30 -12.23 8.04 -3.82
CA HIS A 30 -13.17 6.94 -3.58
C HIS A 30 -12.65 5.87 -2.62
N VAL A 31 -11.33 5.81 -2.35
CA VAL A 31 -10.72 4.74 -1.54
C VAL A 31 -11.39 4.58 -0.15
N PRO A 32 -11.57 5.66 0.65
CA PRO A 32 -12.26 5.53 1.94
C PRO A 32 -13.73 5.13 1.81
N ASN A 33 -14.38 5.45 0.69
CA ASN A 33 -15.79 5.09 0.46
C ASN A 33 -15.95 3.62 0.04
N ILE A 34 -14.94 3.02 -0.60
CA ILE A 34 -14.95 1.62 -1.02
C ILE A 34 -14.76 0.69 0.19
N SER A 35 -13.92 1.09 1.15
CA SER A 35 -13.66 0.29 2.36
C SER A 35 -13.67 1.14 3.64
N PRO A 36 -14.82 1.75 4.00
CA PRO A 36 -14.90 2.73 5.09
C PRO A 36 -14.65 2.15 6.48
N ARG A 37 -14.78 0.81 6.62
CA ARG A 37 -14.43 0.11 7.86
C ARG A 37 -12.92 0.01 8.07
N ASN A 38 -12.17 -0.11 6.98
CA ASN A 38 -10.74 -0.40 7.03
C ASN A 38 -9.90 0.84 6.74
N ILE A 39 -10.35 1.72 5.84
CA ILE A 39 -9.64 2.93 5.43
C ILE A 39 -10.47 4.15 5.79
N ASN A 40 -9.93 4.99 6.67
CA ASN A 40 -10.55 6.21 7.13
C ASN A 40 -10.19 7.42 6.25
N ASN A 41 -8.96 7.45 5.74
CA ASN A 41 -8.47 8.55 4.92
C ASN A 41 -7.44 8.06 3.89
N PHE A 42 -7.47 8.67 2.71
CA PHE A 42 -6.46 8.52 1.68
C PHE A 42 -6.25 9.89 1.05
N GLU A 43 -5.03 10.41 1.10
CA GLU A 43 -4.73 11.78 0.70
C GLU A 43 -3.39 11.87 -0.01
N ILE A 44 -3.38 12.51 -1.18
CA ILE A 44 -2.16 12.90 -1.90
C ILE A 44 -1.81 14.31 -1.46
N HIS A 45 -0.60 14.55 -0.96
CA HIS A 45 -0.22 15.84 -0.39
C HIS A 45 -0.15 16.95 -1.45
N GLU A 46 0.29 16.61 -2.66
CA GLU A 46 0.41 17.54 -3.78
C GLU A 46 -0.09 16.94 -5.09
N GLY A 47 -1.02 17.65 -5.73
CA GLY A 47 -1.64 17.23 -6.99
C GLY A 47 -2.82 16.28 -6.80
N GLU A 48 -3.41 15.87 -7.92
CA GLU A 48 -4.64 15.05 -7.94
C GLU A 48 -4.39 13.58 -8.33
N ILE A 49 -3.23 13.32 -8.95
CA ILE A 49 -2.85 12.00 -9.45
C ILE A 49 -1.55 11.54 -8.81
N ILE A 50 -1.41 10.23 -8.67
CA ILE A 50 -0.20 9.62 -8.13
C ILE A 50 0.90 9.59 -9.18
N LYS A 51 2.08 10.10 -8.85
CA LYS A 51 3.27 10.03 -9.71
C LYS A 51 4.50 9.73 -8.86
N ALA A 52 5.59 9.35 -9.51
CA ALA A 52 6.89 9.25 -8.82
C ALA A 52 7.20 10.59 -8.12
N GLY A 53 7.59 10.51 -6.84
CA GLY A 53 7.81 11.65 -5.96
C GLY A 53 6.59 12.12 -5.17
N SER A 54 5.37 11.63 -5.45
CA SER A 54 4.19 11.95 -4.64
C SER A 54 4.33 11.44 -3.20
N ILE A 55 3.84 12.22 -2.24
CA ILE A 55 3.64 11.77 -0.87
C ILE A 55 2.15 11.47 -0.67
N VAL A 56 1.85 10.29 -0.14
CA VAL A 56 0.48 9.81 0.08
C VAL A 56 0.30 9.37 1.52
N SER A 57 -0.67 9.96 2.20
CA SER A 57 -1.07 9.61 3.57
C SER A 57 -2.27 8.69 3.57
N TRP A 58 -2.20 7.68 4.43
CA TRP A 58 -3.29 6.77 4.72
C TRP A 58 -3.61 6.81 6.21
N LYS A 59 -4.90 6.71 6.53
CA LYS A 59 -5.37 6.37 7.88
C LYS A 59 -6.24 5.13 7.76
N TYR A 60 -5.95 4.12 8.57
CA TYR A 60 -6.63 2.83 8.50
C TYR A 60 -6.92 2.29 9.90
N ASN A 61 -7.86 1.36 10.01
CA ASN A 61 -8.18 0.71 11.28
C ASN A 61 -7.53 -0.66 11.36
N GLU A 62 -6.78 -0.91 12.43
CA GLU A 62 -6.18 -2.22 12.74
C GLU A 62 -6.49 -2.57 14.19
N GLY A 63 -7.09 -3.75 14.43
CA GLY A 63 -7.45 -4.17 15.79
C GLY A 63 -8.42 -3.24 16.54
N GLY A 64 -9.13 -2.35 15.84
CA GLY A 64 -9.99 -1.33 16.44
C GLY A 64 -9.29 -0.03 16.83
N GLN A 65 -7.97 0.08 16.56
CA GLN A 65 -7.20 1.30 16.69
C GLN A 65 -7.02 1.94 15.31
N GLN A 66 -7.04 3.27 15.27
CA GLN A 66 -6.71 4.02 14.07
C GLN A 66 -5.18 4.15 13.96
N MET A 67 -4.65 3.69 12.84
CA MET A 67 -3.25 3.73 12.45
C MET A 67 -3.05 4.73 11.31
N TYR A 68 -1.82 5.18 11.09
CA TYR A 68 -1.44 6.05 9.99
C TYR A 68 -0.14 5.63 9.31
N MET A 69 -0.02 5.99 8.05
CA MET A 69 1.19 5.76 7.25
C MET A 69 1.31 6.81 6.15
N ASN A 70 2.53 7.31 5.95
CA ASN A 70 2.91 8.20 4.86
C ASN A 70 3.89 7.46 3.94
N TYR A 71 3.54 7.40 2.66
CA TYR A 71 4.36 6.78 1.64
C TYR A 71 4.94 7.83 0.68
N LEU A 72 6.20 7.64 0.32
CA LEU A 72 6.77 8.21 -0.89
C LEU A 72 6.56 7.24 -2.05
N VAL A 73 5.98 7.71 -3.15
CA VAL A 73 5.85 6.93 -4.37
C VAL A 73 7.18 6.95 -5.10
N GLU A 74 7.93 5.85 -5.07
CA GLU A 74 9.24 5.77 -5.73
C GLU A 74 9.10 5.62 -7.24
N ALA A 75 8.09 4.87 -7.69
CA ALA A 75 7.79 4.65 -9.09
C ALA A 75 6.28 4.50 -9.31
N ALA A 76 5.79 5.01 -10.44
CA ALA A 76 4.45 4.77 -10.93
C ALA A 76 4.55 4.50 -12.44
N ASP A 77 4.03 3.36 -12.87
CA ASP A 77 4.05 2.89 -14.24
C ASP A 77 2.61 2.60 -14.69
N PRO A 78 1.94 3.57 -15.35
CA PRO A 78 0.58 3.38 -15.85
C PRO A 78 0.46 2.33 -16.97
N GLU A 79 1.52 2.09 -17.74
CA GLU A 79 1.51 1.11 -18.83
C GLU A 79 1.41 -0.31 -18.25
N ASN A 80 2.30 -0.61 -17.30
CA ASN A 80 2.34 -1.88 -16.57
C ASN A 80 1.40 -1.91 -15.35
N LYS A 81 0.63 -0.85 -15.12
CA LYS A 81 -0.33 -0.70 -14.01
C LYS A 81 0.29 -1.07 -12.67
N SER A 82 1.47 -0.53 -12.40
CA SER A 82 2.22 -0.80 -11.18
C SER A 82 2.66 0.47 -10.46
N ILE A 83 2.76 0.38 -9.14
CA ILE A 83 3.17 1.48 -8.26
C ILE A 83 4.07 0.89 -7.16
N THR A 84 5.18 1.57 -6.89
CA THR A 84 6.10 1.25 -5.80
C THR A 84 6.05 2.36 -4.75
N TRP A 85 5.87 1.95 -3.51
CA TRP A 85 5.64 2.80 -2.35
C TRP A 85 6.70 2.50 -1.31
N LYS A 86 7.33 3.55 -0.80
CA LYS A 86 8.27 3.47 0.31
C LYS A 86 7.69 4.14 1.53
N LEU A 87 7.53 3.38 2.61
CA LEU A 87 7.07 3.93 3.87
C LEU A 87 8.12 4.91 4.40
N ILE A 88 7.72 6.15 4.63
CA ILE A 88 8.60 7.21 5.14
C ILE A 88 8.24 7.61 6.58
N GLU A 89 6.99 7.38 6.98
CA GLU A 89 6.49 7.66 8.33
C GLU A 89 5.26 6.80 8.61
N GLY A 90 5.00 6.45 9.87
CA GLY A 90 3.80 5.70 10.26
C GLY A 90 4.07 4.67 11.34
N ASP A 91 2.99 4.13 11.91
CA ASP A 91 3.04 3.22 13.06
C ASP A 91 3.79 1.91 12.75
N LEU A 92 3.78 1.45 11.49
CA LEU A 92 4.53 0.26 11.07
C LEU A 92 6.05 0.42 11.26
N LEU A 93 6.59 1.65 11.21
CA LEU A 93 8.01 1.88 11.47
C LEU A 93 8.38 1.72 12.94
N GLU A 94 7.43 1.48 13.85
CA GLU A 94 7.75 1.06 15.22
C GLU A 94 8.26 -0.38 15.25
N LEU A 95 7.74 -1.23 14.37
CA LEU A 95 8.00 -2.67 14.29
C LEU A 95 9.05 -3.03 13.23
N TYR A 96 9.09 -2.27 12.12
CA TYR A 96 9.97 -2.54 10.99
C TYR A 96 11.00 -1.42 10.80
N ASN A 97 12.22 -1.77 10.42
CA ASN A 97 13.26 -0.82 10.00
C ASN A 97 12.90 -0.16 8.66
N TYR A 98 12.30 -0.93 7.76
CA TYR A 98 11.64 -0.41 6.56
C TYR A 98 10.48 -1.33 6.16
N PHE A 99 9.51 -0.75 5.45
CA PHE A 99 8.38 -1.48 4.90
C PHE A 99 7.98 -0.86 3.56
N ASN A 100 8.36 -1.52 2.46
CA ASN A 100 8.05 -1.07 1.12
C ASN A 100 6.92 -1.92 0.55
N VAL A 101 6.04 -1.28 -0.22
CA VAL A 101 4.92 -1.92 -0.87
C VAL A 101 5.07 -1.77 -2.37
N ALA A 102 4.77 -2.80 -3.14
CA ALA A 102 4.56 -2.69 -4.57
C ALA A 102 3.20 -3.29 -4.92
N THR A 103 2.48 -2.60 -5.79
CA THR A 103 1.18 -3.02 -6.32
C THR A 103 1.30 -3.15 -7.83
N SER A 104 0.79 -4.24 -8.41
CA SER A 104 0.71 -4.38 -9.87
C SER A 104 -0.59 -5.07 -10.27
N CYS A 105 -1.05 -4.78 -11.48
CA CYS A 105 -2.26 -5.37 -12.04
C CYS A 105 -2.00 -6.01 -13.40
N ASP A 106 -2.40 -7.27 -13.55
CA ASP A 106 -2.31 -8.00 -14.81
C ASP A 106 -3.65 -8.66 -15.12
N HIS A 107 -4.31 -8.21 -16.19
CA HIS A 107 -5.68 -8.63 -16.54
C HIS A 107 -6.67 -8.56 -15.36
N GLN A 108 -7.01 -9.71 -14.78
CA GLN A 108 -7.93 -9.85 -13.64
C GLN A 108 -7.20 -10.07 -12.32
N TRP A 109 -5.87 -10.03 -12.31
CA TRP A 109 -5.07 -10.25 -11.12
C TRP A 109 -4.55 -8.93 -10.58
N THR A 110 -4.62 -8.78 -9.26
CA THR A 110 -3.92 -7.72 -8.51
C THR A 110 -2.92 -8.36 -7.59
N THR A 111 -1.68 -7.89 -7.65
CA THR A 111 -0.58 -8.39 -6.82
C THR A 111 -0.14 -7.30 -5.85
N TRP A 112 -0.07 -7.68 -4.58
CA TRP A 112 0.53 -6.89 -3.52
C TRP A 112 1.83 -7.57 -3.09
N THR A 113 2.89 -6.79 -3.00
CA THR A 113 4.21 -7.23 -2.55
C THR A 113 4.65 -6.37 -1.38
N TYR A 114 4.94 -6.98 -0.24
CA TYR A 114 5.56 -6.34 0.90
C TYR A 114 7.02 -6.76 0.98
N GLU A 115 7.93 -5.79 1.00
CA GLU A 115 9.35 -5.99 1.27
C GLU A 115 9.72 -5.24 2.54
N TYR A 116 10.23 -5.96 3.54
CA TYR A 116 10.42 -5.40 4.87
C TYR A 116 11.66 -5.94 5.55
N GLU A 117 12.10 -5.19 6.56
CA GLU A 117 13.09 -5.63 7.54
C GLU A 117 12.53 -5.37 8.93
N LYS A 118 12.40 -6.44 9.73
CA LYS A 118 11.98 -6.38 11.12
C LYS A 118 13.00 -5.63 11.97
N LYS A 119 12.57 -5.04 13.08
CA LYS A 119 13.50 -4.50 14.10
C LYS A 119 14.02 -5.56 15.06
N SER A 120 13.22 -6.58 15.36
CA SER A 120 13.61 -7.71 16.20
C SER A 120 13.08 -9.04 15.66
N GLU A 121 13.67 -10.16 16.12
CA GLU A 121 13.19 -11.50 15.75
C GLU A 121 11.76 -11.78 16.25
N ASP A 122 11.35 -11.11 17.34
CA ASP A 122 10.01 -11.20 17.93
C ASP A 122 8.95 -10.41 17.16
N THR A 123 9.37 -9.56 16.21
CA THR A 123 8.44 -8.80 15.37
C THR A 123 7.60 -9.78 14.53
N PRO A 124 6.26 -9.67 14.54
CA PRO A 124 5.40 -10.56 13.75
C PRO A 124 5.69 -10.44 12.26
N GLU A 125 5.35 -11.48 11.49
CA GLU A 125 5.30 -11.34 10.04
C GLU A 125 4.08 -10.50 9.65
N PRO A 126 4.18 -9.64 8.61
CA PRO A 126 3.01 -8.93 8.11
C PRO A 126 2.02 -9.88 7.45
N SER A 127 0.75 -9.49 7.41
CA SER A 127 -0.33 -10.21 6.70
C SER A 127 -1.13 -9.25 5.81
N PHE A 128 -1.89 -9.82 4.85
CA PHE A 128 -2.80 -9.07 3.97
C PHE A 128 -4.25 -9.01 4.48
N THR A 129 -4.47 -9.33 5.76
CA THR A 129 -5.80 -9.55 6.37
C THR A 129 -6.40 -8.31 6.99
#